data_AF-A0A967LJR4-F1
#
_entry.id   AF-A0A967LJR4-F1
#
_cell.length_a   1.000
_cell.length_b   1.000
_cell.length_c   1.000
_cell.angle_alpha   90.00
_cell.angle_beta   90.00
_cell.angle_gamma   90.00
#
_symmetry.space_group_name_H-M   'P 1'
#
loop_
_entity.id
_entity.type
_entity.pdbx_description
1 polymer ?
#
loop_
_entity_poly.entity_id
_entity_poly.type
_entity_poly.pdbx_seq_one_letter_code
_entity_poly.pdbx_strand_id
1 'polypeptide(L)' 'MAAASEAARRREIEVGMRAADARAQLPGLREWEWSPSLYDEVQTELAAALLAASPRVSRAGLGAFWLDAG' A
#
# COMPACT_ATOMS: atom_id res chain seq x y z
N MET A 1 1.31 7.19 6.16
CA MET A 1 2.33 6.12 6.24
C MET A 1 3.14 6.21 4.96
N ALA A 2 4.48 6.24 5.02
CA ALA A 2 5.30 6.22 3.81
C ALA A 2 5.51 4.78 3.34
N ALA A 3 5.57 4.56 2.03
CA ALA A 3 5.85 3.26 1.44
C ALA A 3 6.83 3.43 0.28
N ALA A 4 7.65 2.42 0.03
CA ALA A 4 8.51 2.33 -1.14
C ALA A 4 8.02 1.16 -2.01
N SER A 5 8.01 1.33 -3.34
CA SER A 5 7.68 0.24 -4.24
C SER A 5 8.71 -0.88 -4.16
N GLU A 6 8.34 -2.09 -4.57
CA GLU A 6 9.28 -3.23 -4.61
C GLU A 6 10.51 -2.92 -5.47
N ALA A 7 10.34 -2.22 -6.59
CA ALA A 7 11.44 -1.79 -7.44
C ALA A 7 12.39 -0.82 -6.72
N ALA A 8 11.87 0.10 -5.90
CA ALA A 8 12.68 1.00 -5.10
C ALA A 8 13.41 0.26 -3.97
N ARG A 9 12.75 -0.68 -3.29
CA ARG A 9 13.38 -1.50 -2.23
C ARG A 9 14.53 -2.36 -2.74
N ARG A 10 14.45 -2.89 -3.95
CA ARG A 10 15.57 -3.61 -4.61
C ARG A 10 16.78 -2.72 -4.91
N ARG A 11 16.60 -1.40 -4.86
CA ARG A 11 17.67 -0.40 -4.91
C ARG A 11 18.01 0.15 -3.53
N GLU A 12 17.69 -0.62 -2.48
CA GLU A 12 17.97 -0.34 -1.07
C GLU A 12 17.26 0.91 -0.52
N ILE A 13 16.18 1.36 -1.17
CA ILE A 13 15.31 2.40 -0.59
C ILE A 13 14.41 1.79 0.48
N GLU A 14 14.66 2.15 1.73
CA GLU A 14 13.92 1.64 2.88
C GLU A 14 12.70 2.49 3.24
N VAL A 15 11.70 1.85 3.85
CA VAL A 15 10.54 2.55 4.42
C VAL A 15 11.00 3.34 5.65
N GLY A 16 10.69 4.64 5.67
CA GLY A 16 11.10 5.54 6.76
C GLY A 16 12.43 6.26 6.51
N MET A 17 13.14 5.92 5.43
CA MET A 17 14.29 6.70 4.95
C MET A 17 13.86 8.15 4.65
N ARG A 18 14.75 9.12 4.92
CA ARG A 18 14.49 10.51 4.56
C ARG A 18 14.47 10.66 3.05
N ALA A 19 13.53 11.46 2.54
CA ALA A 19 13.39 11.70 1.10
C ALA A 19 14.69 12.21 0.44
N ALA A 20 15.46 13.03 1.13
CA ALA A 20 16.75 13.53 0.62
C ALA A 20 17.77 12.41 0.39
N ASP A 21 17.90 11.49 1.35
CA ASP A 21 18.83 10.36 1.26
C ASP A 21 18.40 9.39 0.15
N ALA A 22 17.08 9.14 0.04
CA ALA A 22 16.51 8.30 -1.02
C ALA A 22 16.78 8.86 -2.43
N ARG A 23 16.70 10.19 -2.61
CA ARG A 23 17.05 10.86 -3.89
C ARG A 23 18.53 10.79 -4.21
N ALA A 24 19.38 10.92 -3.19
CA ALA A 24 20.83 10.83 -3.37
C ALA A 24 21.25 9.43 -3.83
N GLN A 25 20.59 8.39 -3.29
CA GLN A 25 20.85 7.00 -3.66
C GLN A 25 20.25 6.60 -5.01
N LEU A 26 19.05 7.10 -5.34
CA LEU A 26 18.40 6.85 -6.62
C LEU A 26 18.03 8.16 -7.33
N PRO A 27 18.96 8.76 -8.09
CA PRO A 27 18.66 9.91 -8.94
C PRO A 27 17.53 9.57 -9.91
N GLY A 28 16.46 10.38 -9.89
CA GLY A 28 15.25 10.13 -10.67
C GLY A 28 14.17 9.31 -9.95
N LEU A 29 14.33 9.02 -8.65
CA LEU A 29 13.26 8.48 -7.82
C LEU A 29 12.02 9.38 -7.90
N ARG A 30 10.89 8.80 -8.32
CA ARG A 30 9.61 9.50 -8.36
C ARG A 30 8.89 9.37 -7.02
N GLU A 31 8.64 10.50 -6.38
CA GLU A 31 7.84 10.59 -5.17
C GLU A 31 6.40 10.95 -5.50
N TRP A 32 5.50 10.44 -4.67
CA TRP A 32 4.06 10.66 -4.77
C TRP A 32 3.57 11.15 -3.42
N GLU A 33 2.66 12.11 -3.44
CA GLU A 33 2.04 12.60 -2.22
C GLU A 33 1.13 11.52 -1.62
N TRP A 34 1.12 11.42 -0.29
CA TRP A 34 0.24 10.50 0.41
C TRP A 34 -1.20 11.02 0.33
N SER A 35 -2.12 10.21 -0.22
CA SER A 35 -3.54 10.53 -0.28
C SER A 35 -4.37 9.50 0.47
N PRO A 36 -4.81 9.79 1.71
CA PRO A 36 -5.65 8.88 2.49
C PRO A 36 -6.97 8.52 1.79
N SER A 37 -7.63 9.51 1.16
CA SER A 37 -8.93 9.31 0.52
C SER A 37 -8.86 8.30 -0.62
N LEU A 38 -7.82 8.40 -1.45
CA LEU A 38 -7.59 7.48 -2.57
C LEU A 38 -7.35 6.05 -2.07
N TYR A 39 -6.64 5.89 -0.95
CA TYR A 39 -6.44 4.58 -0.33
C TYR A 39 -7.72 4.01 0.30
N ASP A 40 -8.59 4.85 0.84
CA ASP A 40 -9.88 4.43 1.42
C ASP A 40 -10.88 4.04 0.33
N GLU A 41 -10.92 4.78 -0.78
CA GLU A 41 -11.73 4.46 -1.97
C GLU A 41 -11.35 3.07 -2.51
N VAL A 42 -10.07 2.84 -2.80
CA VAL A 42 -9.58 1.54 -3.31
C VAL A 42 -9.85 0.40 -2.32
N GLN A 43 -9.71 0.63 -1.01
CA GLN A 43 -10.03 -0.39 -0.02
C GLN A 43 -11.52 -0.72 0.05
N THR A 44 -12.38 0.27 -0.17
CA THR A 44 -13.83 0.06 -0.21
C THR A 44 -14.22 -0.77 -1.43
N GLU A 45 -13.65 -0.47 -2.60
CA GLU A 45 -13.86 -1.25 -3.82
C GLU A 45 -13.38 -2.70 -3.66
N LEU A 46 -12.18 -2.90 -3.10
CA LEU A 46 -11.64 -4.23 -2.83
C LEU A 46 -12.52 -5.01 -1.84
N ALA A 47 -12.99 -4.38 -0.77
CA ALA A 47 -13.89 -5.00 0.19
C ALA A 47 -15.20 -5.48 -0.47
N ALA A 48 -15.79 -4.66 -1.33
CA ALA A 48 -17.01 -5.02 -2.07
C ALA A 48 -16.77 -6.22 -3.00
N ALA A 49 -15.64 -6.25 -3.72
CA ALA A 49 -15.27 -7.37 -4.58
C ALA A 49 -15.06 -8.68 -3.80
N LEU A 50 -14.40 -8.61 -2.64
CA LEU A 50 -14.19 -9.77 -1.77
C LEU A 50 -15.51 -10.28 -1.18
N LEU A 51 -16.40 -9.38 -0.74
CA LEU A 51 -17.72 -9.74 -0.21
C LEU A 51 -18.62 -10.41 -1.24
N ALA A 52 -18.50 -10.03 -2.52
CA ALA A 52 -19.19 -10.71 -3.61
C ALA A 52 -18.71 -12.15 -3.83
N ALA A 53 -17.46 -12.47 -3.48
CA ALA A 53 -16.89 -13.81 -3.61
C ALA A 53 -17.07 -14.68 -2.36
N SER A 54 -17.04 -14.08 -1.16
CA SER A 54 -17.31 -14.75 0.12
C SER A 54 -18.05 -13.81 1.07
N PRO A 55 -19.18 -14.23 1.66
CA PRO A 55 -19.94 -13.38 2.58
C PRO A 55 -19.23 -13.16 3.93
N ARG A 56 -18.12 -13.87 4.20
CA ARG A 56 -17.39 -13.83 5.47
C ARG A 56 -16.03 -13.16 5.29
N VAL A 57 -16.06 -11.89 4.96
CA VAL A 57 -14.87 -11.04 4.83
C VAL A 57 -14.88 -10.01 5.95
N SER A 58 -13.73 -9.83 6.61
CA SER A 58 -13.55 -8.78 7.61
C SER A 58 -12.25 -8.01 7.36
N ARG A 59 -12.24 -6.71 7.65
CA ARG A 59 -11.07 -5.86 7.45
C ARG A 59 -10.03 -6.12 8.53
N ALA A 60 -8.80 -6.43 8.14
CA ALA A 60 -7.68 -6.71 9.04
C ALA A 60 -6.80 -5.47 9.29
N GLY A 61 -6.91 -4.45 8.44
CA GLY A 61 -6.11 -3.23 8.51
C GLY A 61 -6.01 -2.54 7.16
N LEU A 62 -5.01 -1.67 7.00
CA LEU A 62 -4.72 -0.97 5.75
C LEU A 62 -4.36 -1.96 4.64
N GLY A 63 -5.26 -2.12 3.67
CA GLY A 63 -5.05 -2.98 2.50
C GLY A 63 -5.09 -4.49 2.78
N ALA A 64 -5.58 -4.92 3.95
CA ALA A 64 -5.61 -6.33 4.36
C ALA A 64 -7.01 -6.77 4.81
N PHE A 65 -7.38 -8.00 4.44
CA PHE A 65 -8.68 -8.61 4.73
C PHE A 65 -8.52 -10.06 5.18
N TRP A 66 -9.34 -10.50 6.11
CA TRP A 66 -9.50 -11.91 6.46
C TRP A 66 -10.67 -12.48 5.66
N LEU A 67 -10.46 -13.68 5.09
CA LEU A 67 -11.49 -14.48 4.46
C LEU A 67 -11.66 -15.77 5.26
N ASP A 68 -12.87 -16.02 5.74
CA ASP A 68 -13.20 -17.32 6.34
C ASP A 68 -13.43 -18.35 5.22
N ALA A 69 -12.67 -19.45 5.25
CA ALA A 69 -12.67 -20.48 4.22
C ALA A 69 -13.62 -21.67 4.52
N GLY A 70 -14.28 -21.67 5.69
CA GLY A 70 -15.17 -22.76 6.12
C GLY A 70 -14.64 -23.55 7.31
#